data_AF-A0A2E2EEK6-F1
#
_entry.id   AF-A0A2E2EEK6-F1
#
_cell.length_a   1.000
_cell.length_b   1.000
_cell.length_c   1.000
_cell.angle_alpha   90.00
_cell.angle_beta   90.00
_cell.angle_gamma   90.00
#
_symmetry.space_group_name_H-M   'P 1'
#
loop_
_entity.id
_entity.type
_entity.pdbx_description
1 polymer ?
#
loop_
_entity_poly.entity_id
_entity_poly.type
_entity_poly.pdbx_seq_one_letter_code
_entity_poly.pdbx_strand_id
1 'polypeptide(L)'
;MSENYYINKNGDCVFKAEYYKQRGTCCRSGCLHCPFGFTLKKFGIEVLKIDDENIAQEAKELYTNKVCKDSVTASLLSGAFGGTKTLDYNNQNYLALTLKGYFCGLAELKNERLSEFYLNDYFSNQGISEVHVRLAIENSLL
;
A
#
# COMPACT_ATOMS: atom_id res chain seq x y z
N MET A 1 -11.97 -3.40 -23.12
CA MET A 1 -12.23 -4.21 -21.91
C MET A 1 -11.09 -3.94 -20.95
N SER A 2 -11.35 -3.46 -19.74
CA SER A 2 -10.29 -3.31 -18.74
C SER A 2 -9.80 -4.68 -18.32
N GLU A 3 -8.50 -4.92 -18.41
CA GLU A 3 -7.91 -6.15 -17.90
C GLU A 3 -7.95 -6.14 -16.36
N ASN A 4 -8.73 -7.05 -15.78
CA ASN A 4 -8.86 -7.22 -14.32
C ASN A 4 -7.66 -7.99 -13.72
N TYR A 5 -6.48 -7.83 -14.32
CA TYR A 5 -5.22 -8.42 -13.87
C TYR A 5 -4.07 -7.45 -14.14
N TYR A 6 -2.90 -7.76 -13.61
CA TYR A 6 -1.63 -7.12 -13.93
C TYR A 6 -0.50 -8.16 -13.93
N ILE A 7 0.61 -7.84 -14.59
CA ILE A 7 1.83 -8.64 -14.50
C ILE A 7 2.70 -8.04 -13.39
N ASN A 8 3.04 -8.84 -12.38
CA ASN A 8 3.92 -8.40 -11.29
C ASN A 8 5.40 -8.39 -11.75
N LYS A 9 6.30 -7.92 -10.89
CA LYS A 9 7.75 -7.90 -11.18
C LYS A 9 8.36 -9.29 -11.43
N ASN A 10 7.72 -10.34 -10.95
CA ASN A 10 8.15 -11.73 -11.14
C ASN A 10 7.65 -12.31 -12.48
N GLY A 11 6.86 -11.57 -13.24
CA GLY A 11 6.25 -12.05 -14.48
C GLY A 11 4.95 -12.83 -14.28
N ASP A 12 4.40 -12.87 -13.07
CA ASP A 12 3.16 -13.59 -12.78
C ASP A 12 1.93 -12.76 -13.17
N CYS A 13 0.92 -13.44 -13.72
CA CYS A 13 -0.41 -12.87 -13.91
C CYS A 13 -1.18 -12.83 -12.59
N VAL A 14 -1.42 -11.64 -12.06
CA VAL A 14 -2.11 -11.40 -10.79
C VAL A 14 -3.47 -10.76 -11.04
N PHE A 15 -4.55 -11.47 -10.69
CA PHE A 15 -5.92 -10.97 -10.81
C PHE A 15 -6.26 -9.94 -9.72
N LYS A 16 -6.85 -8.81 -10.13
CA LYS A 16 -7.33 -7.74 -9.26
C LYS A 16 -8.67 -8.09 -8.61
N ALA A 17 -9.11 -7.27 -7.66
CA ALA A 17 -10.36 -7.46 -6.94
C ALA A 17 -11.59 -7.53 -7.87
N GLU A 18 -11.59 -6.78 -8.97
CA GLU A 18 -12.68 -6.70 -9.95
C GLU A 18 -12.91 -8.06 -10.63
N TYR A 19 -11.85 -8.82 -10.93
CA TYR A 19 -11.98 -10.16 -11.50
C TYR A 19 -12.77 -11.08 -10.56
N TYR A 20 -12.42 -11.07 -9.28
CA TYR A 20 -13.08 -11.89 -8.28
C TYR A 20 -14.50 -11.42 -7.96
N LYS A 21 -14.77 -10.10 -8.04
CA LYS A 21 -16.14 -9.55 -7.95
C LYS A 21 -17.01 -10.06 -9.10
N GLN A 22 -16.49 -10.02 -10.34
CA GLN A 22 -17.20 -10.54 -11.52
C GLN A 22 -17.45 -12.05 -11.44
N ARG A 23 -16.53 -12.82 -10.86
CA ARG A 23 -16.72 -14.25 -10.57
C ARG A 23 -17.88 -14.50 -9.59
N GLY A 24 -18.24 -13.53 -8.75
CA GLY A 24 -19.40 -13.58 -7.86
C GLY A 24 -19.28 -14.49 -6.63
N THR A 25 -18.17 -15.24 -6.47
CA THR A 25 -17.96 -16.12 -5.33
C THR A 25 -16.50 -16.18 -4.88
N CYS A 26 -16.29 -16.32 -3.57
CA CYS A 26 -14.97 -16.46 -2.97
C CYS A 26 -14.40 -17.86 -3.23
N CYS A 27 -13.20 -17.94 -3.80
CA CYS A 27 -12.49 -19.21 -4.03
C CYS A 27 -11.94 -19.86 -2.76
N ARG A 28 -11.84 -19.11 -1.64
CA ARG A 28 -11.28 -19.54 -0.34
C ARG A 28 -9.84 -20.07 -0.39
N SER A 29 -9.10 -19.81 -1.48
CA SER A 29 -7.68 -20.19 -1.62
C SER A 29 -6.71 -19.16 -1.03
N GLY A 30 -7.19 -18.02 -0.53
CA GLY A 30 -6.34 -16.94 -0.03
C GLY A 30 -5.64 -16.16 -1.14
N CYS A 31 -6.35 -15.81 -2.21
CA CYS A 31 -5.84 -14.96 -3.29
C CYS A 31 -5.50 -13.55 -2.78
N LEU A 32 -4.54 -12.87 -3.42
CA LEU A 32 -4.00 -11.59 -2.93
C LEU A 32 -5.07 -10.49 -2.89
N HIS A 33 -5.92 -10.40 -3.91
CA HIS A 33 -6.92 -9.35 -4.08
C HIS A 33 -8.34 -9.82 -3.79
N CYS A 34 -8.56 -10.51 -2.66
CA CYS A 34 -9.88 -11.04 -2.32
C CYS A 34 -10.86 -9.92 -1.92
N PRO A 35 -11.92 -9.62 -2.71
CA PRO A 35 -12.88 -8.56 -2.37
C PRO A 35 -13.86 -8.96 -1.26
N PHE A 36 -13.87 -10.23 -0.85
CA PHE A 36 -14.78 -10.79 0.15
C PHE A 36 -14.16 -10.83 1.57
N GLY A 37 -12.99 -10.22 1.77
CA GLY A 37 -12.31 -10.15 3.06
C GLY A 37 -11.69 -11.46 3.57
N PHE A 38 -11.81 -12.58 2.84
CA PHE A 38 -11.27 -13.87 3.28
C PHE A 38 -9.76 -13.82 3.53
N THR A 39 -9.00 -13.27 2.58
CA THR A 39 -7.54 -13.16 2.68
C THR A 39 -7.14 -12.23 3.81
N LEU A 40 -7.77 -11.06 3.91
CA LEU A 40 -7.46 -10.09 4.95
C LEU A 40 -7.75 -10.65 6.35
N LYS A 41 -8.88 -11.36 6.52
CA LYS A 41 -9.23 -12.03 7.78
C LYS A 41 -8.27 -13.16 8.14
N LYS A 42 -7.76 -13.89 7.15
CA LYS A 42 -6.90 -15.07 7.37
C LYS A 42 -5.44 -14.70 7.63
N PHE A 43 -4.91 -13.71 6.93
CA PHE A 43 -3.48 -13.38 6.96
C PHE A 43 -3.17 -12.06 7.65
N GLY A 44 -4.12 -11.12 7.72
CA GLY A 44 -3.87 -9.78 8.25
C GLY A 44 -2.98 -8.92 7.35
N ILE A 45 -2.78 -7.67 7.77
CA ILE A 45 -1.72 -6.81 7.24
C ILE A 45 -0.52 -6.95 8.14
N GLU A 46 0.67 -6.98 7.54
CA GLU A 46 1.95 -6.95 8.23
C GLU A 46 2.61 -5.60 7.98
N VAL A 47 3.45 -5.15 8.91
CA VAL A 47 4.25 -3.94 8.73
C VAL A 47 5.74 -4.28 8.80
N LEU A 48 6.52 -3.63 7.95
CA LEU A 48 7.97 -3.81 7.90
C LEU A 48 8.66 -2.44 7.82
N LYS A 49 9.86 -2.37 8.38
CA LYS A 49 10.77 -1.26 8.09
C LYS A 49 11.18 -1.30 6.62
N ILE A 50 11.39 -0.13 6.03
CA ILE A 50 11.76 -0.01 4.62
C ILE A 50 13.28 -0.19 4.49
N ASP A 51 13.73 -1.41 4.72
CA ASP A 51 15.17 -1.75 4.73
C ASP A 51 15.56 -2.59 3.50
N ASP A 52 14.59 -3.20 2.81
CA ASP A 52 14.80 -4.02 1.60
C ASP A 52 14.75 -3.16 0.32
N GLU A 53 15.68 -3.37 -0.61
CA GLU A 53 15.81 -2.58 -1.84
C GLU A 53 14.56 -2.65 -2.74
N ASN A 54 13.90 -3.81 -2.83
CA ASN A 54 12.71 -3.97 -3.67
C ASN A 54 11.51 -3.24 -3.06
N ILE A 55 11.33 -3.36 -1.74
CA ILE A 55 10.28 -2.65 -1.00
C ILE A 55 10.55 -1.14 -1.03
N ALA A 56 11.80 -0.71 -0.88
CA ALA A 56 12.19 0.69 -0.96
C ALA A 56 11.87 1.30 -2.33
N GLN A 57 12.06 0.56 -3.42
CA GLN A 57 11.70 1.04 -4.75
C GLN A 57 10.18 1.24 -4.90
N GLU A 58 9.37 0.28 -4.46
CA GLU A 58 7.89 0.38 -4.54
C GLU A 58 7.33 1.45 -3.61
N ALA A 59 7.90 1.56 -2.41
CA ALA A 59 7.63 2.65 -1.48
C ALA A 59 7.92 4.01 -2.13
N LYS A 60 9.06 4.14 -2.82
CA LYS A 60 9.45 5.39 -3.50
C LYS A 60 8.42 5.80 -4.54
N GLU A 61 8.05 4.84 -5.36
CA GLU A 61 7.09 5.03 -6.44
C GLU A 61 5.72 5.41 -5.88
N LEU A 62 5.24 4.69 -4.87
CA LEU A 62 3.93 4.94 -4.27
C LEU A 62 3.88 6.32 -3.60
N TYR A 63 4.88 6.67 -2.79
CA TYR A 63 4.94 7.98 -2.17
C TYR A 63 5.01 9.10 -3.21
N THR A 64 5.84 8.96 -4.23
CA THR A 64 5.95 9.99 -5.28
C THR A 64 4.60 10.19 -5.98
N ASN A 65 3.88 9.09 -6.22
CA ASN A 65 2.60 9.12 -6.91
C ASN A 65 1.39 9.51 -6.06
N LYS A 66 1.41 9.28 -4.74
CA LYS A 66 0.25 9.50 -3.87
C LYS A 66 0.47 10.62 -2.86
N VAL A 67 1.69 10.83 -2.39
CA VAL A 67 2.03 11.85 -1.39
C VAL A 67 2.57 13.11 -2.06
N CYS A 68 3.50 12.96 -3.03
CA CYS A 68 4.05 14.12 -3.74
C CYS A 68 3.14 14.66 -4.84
N LYS A 69 2.28 13.86 -5.47
CA LYS A 69 1.36 14.38 -6.51
C LYS A 69 0.30 15.32 -5.94
N ASP A 70 -0.16 15.10 -4.71
CA ASP A 70 -0.98 16.09 -3.99
C ASP A 70 -0.19 17.39 -3.71
N SER A 71 1.15 17.26 -3.61
CA SER A 71 2.09 18.38 -3.60
C SER A 71 2.43 18.96 -4.99
N VAL A 72 1.99 18.40 -6.13
CA VAL A 72 2.18 19.02 -7.45
C VAL A 72 1.14 20.14 -7.68
N THR A 73 -0.06 19.99 -7.12
CA THR A 73 -0.95 21.14 -6.85
C THR A 73 -0.28 22.19 -5.96
N ALA A 74 0.51 21.77 -4.98
CA ALA A 74 1.37 22.68 -4.22
C ALA A 74 2.57 23.20 -5.04
N SER A 75 3.03 22.49 -6.08
CA SER A 75 4.15 22.86 -6.99
C SER A 75 3.79 23.98 -7.96
N LEU A 76 2.51 24.07 -8.35
CA LEU A 76 1.98 25.24 -9.05
C LEU A 76 1.90 26.47 -8.14
N LEU A 77 1.76 26.29 -6.81
CA LEU A 77 1.86 27.36 -5.80
C LEU A 77 3.32 27.68 -5.42
N SER A 78 4.22 26.69 -5.42
CA SER A 78 5.64 26.85 -5.08
C SER A 78 6.54 27.26 -6.26
N GLY A 79 5.95 27.62 -7.40
CA GLY A 79 6.60 28.51 -8.38
C GLY A 79 7.11 29.83 -7.77
N ALA A 80 6.69 30.17 -6.54
CA ALA A 80 7.19 31.31 -5.77
C ALA A 80 8.20 30.96 -4.66
N PHE A 81 8.34 29.70 -4.23
CA PHE A 81 9.25 29.31 -3.14
C PHE A 81 9.75 27.88 -3.33
N GLY A 82 11.01 27.72 -3.74
CA GLY A 82 11.64 26.42 -3.99
C GLY A 82 11.67 25.51 -2.76
N GLY A 83 11.24 24.25 -2.95
CA GLY A 83 11.34 23.19 -1.97
C GLY A 83 10.64 21.92 -2.43
N THR A 84 11.34 21.05 -3.15
CA THR A 84 10.83 19.71 -3.49
C THR A 84 10.86 18.83 -2.24
N LYS A 85 9.69 18.37 -1.76
CA LYS A 85 9.63 17.32 -0.73
C LYS A 85 10.09 15.99 -1.35
N THR A 86 11.38 15.69 -1.23
CA THR A 86 11.90 14.35 -1.49
C THR A 86 11.52 13.43 -0.33
N LEU A 87 11.18 12.17 -0.59
CA LEU A 87 11.15 11.14 0.45
C LEU A 87 12.49 11.13 1.16
N ASP A 88 12.51 11.56 2.41
CA ASP A 88 13.67 11.35 3.26
C ASP A 88 13.49 10.00 3.94
N TYR A 89 14.03 8.93 3.34
CA TYR A 89 14.06 7.59 3.94
C TYR A 89 14.78 7.55 5.30
N ASN A 90 15.55 8.59 5.64
CA ASN A 90 16.16 8.71 6.96
C ASN A 90 15.14 9.09 8.05
N ASN A 91 13.95 9.60 7.69
CA ASN A 91 12.87 9.77 8.64
C ASN A 91 12.15 8.44 8.85
N GLN A 92 12.38 7.84 10.01
CA GLN A 92 11.79 6.58 10.52
C GLN A 92 10.25 6.59 10.67
N ASN A 93 9.57 7.53 10.02
CA ASN A 93 8.15 7.78 10.15
C ASN A 93 7.32 6.96 9.16
N TYR A 94 7.93 6.18 8.25
CA TYR A 94 7.16 5.34 7.32
C TYR A 94 7.44 3.86 7.53
N LEU A 95 6.36 3.08 7.51
CA LEU A 95 6.41 1.62 7.46
C LEU A 95 5.82 1.13 6.13
N ALA A 96 6.41 0.07 5.59
CA ALA A 96 5.82 -0.68 4.49
C ALA A 96 4.69 -1.55 5.02
N LEU A 97 3.54 -1.52 4.34
CA LEU A 97 2.43 -2.43 4.56
C LEU A 97 2.59 -3.60 3.59
N THR A 98 2.47 -4.83 4.10
CA THR A 98 2.50 -6.03 3.27
C THR A 98 1.29 -6.93 3.54
N LEU A 99 0.92 -7.71 2.53
CA LEU A 99 -0.08 -8.77 2.64
C LEU A 99 0.49 -10.03 2.00
N LYS A 100 0.68 -11.08 2.80
CA LYS A 100 1.34 -12.33 2.37
C LYS A 100 2.72 -12.07 1.74
N GLY A 101 3.48 -11.14 2.30
CA GLY A 101 4.80 -10.73 1.78
C GLY A 101 4.78 -9.82 0.55
N TYR A 102 3.62 -9.48 -0.02
CA TYR A 102 3.54 -8.52 -1.13
C TYR A 102 3.31 -7.10 -0.60
N PHE A 103 4.07 -6.14 -1.13
CA PHE A 103 3.90 -4.73 -0.81
C PHE A 103 2.50 -4.25 -1.23
N CYS A 104 1.75 -3.72 -0.26
CA CYS A 104 0.39 -3.24 -0.47
C CYS A 104 0.22 -1.75 -0.18
N GLY A 105 1.15 -1.11 0.52
CA GLY A 105 1.05 0.30 0.83
C GLY A 105 2.12 0.83 1.78
N LEU A 106 1.93 2.09 2.19
CA LEU A 106 2.73 2.79 3.18
C LEU A 106 1.85 3.24 4.34
N ALA A 107 2.40 3.21 5.55
CA ALA A 107 1.82 3.89 6.71
C ALA A 107 2.77 4.98 7.20
N GLU A 108 2.25 6.19 7.36
CA GLU A 108 2.92 7.31 8.01
C GLU A 108 2.63 7.29 9.51
N LEU A 109 3.69 7.43 10.31
CA LEU A 109 3.68 7.52 11.74
C LEU A 109 4.01 8.95 12.18
N LYS A 110 3.23 9.46 13.13
CA LYS A 110 3.54 10.69 13.88
C LYS A 110 3.45 10.38 15.35
N ASN A 111 4.52 10.64 16.10
CA ASN A 111 4.61 10.28 17.53
C ASN A 111 4.24 8.81 17.78
N GLU A 112 4.83 7.90 16.99
CA GLU A 112 4.64 6.44 17.08
C GLU A 112 3.19 5.95 16.83
N ARG A 113 2.33 6.81 16.29
CA ARG A 113 0.93 6.49 15.98
C ARG A 113 0.67 6.66 14.49
N LEU A 114 -0.21 5.82 13.96
CA LEU A 114 -0.70 5.95 12.58
C LEU A 114 -1.31 7.35 12.38
N SER A 115 -0.70 8.13 11.48
CA SER A 115 -1.21 9.41 11.01
C SER A 115 -2.04 9.22 9.75
N GLU A 116 -1.51 8.48 8.78
CA GLU A 116 -2.14 8.28 7.47
C GLU A 116 -1.59 6.99 6.83
N PHE A 117 -2.31 6.42 5.88
CA PHE A 117 -1.79 5.30 5.08
C PHE A 117 -2.21 5.44 3.62
N TYR A 118 -1.38 4.91 2.73
CA TYR A 118 -1.56 4.95 1.29
C TYR A 118 -1.47 3.54 0.74
N LEU A 119 -2.48 3.09 -0.01
CA LEU A 119 -2.45 1.79 -0.66
C LEU A 119 -2.00 1.92 -2.11
N ASN A 120 -1.31 0.88 -2.58
CA ASN A 120 -1.15 0.65 -4.01
C ASN A 120 -2.54 0.42 -4.63
N ASP A 121 -2.77 0.97 -5.83
CA ASP A 121 -4.07 0.93 -6.52
C ASP A 121 -4.64 -0.49 -6.67
N TYR A 122 -3.78 -1.51 -6.80
CA TYR A 122 -4.22 -2.91 -6.90
C TYR A 122 -4.87 -3.42 -5.60
N PHE A 123 -4.56 -2.82 -4.45
CA PHE A 123 -5.04 -3.21 -3.12
C PHE A 123 -6.21 -2.36 -2.61
N SER A 124 -6.59 -1.28 -3.31
CA SER A 124 -7.63 -0.35 -2.86
C SER A 124 -9.04 -0.98 -2.79
N ASN A 125 -9.32 -2.01 -3.58
CA ASN A 125 -10.68 -2.53 -3.78
C ASN A 125 -10.99 -3.85 -3.04
N GLN A 126 -10.24 -4.17 -1.98
CA GLN A 126 -10.36 -5.43 -1.22
C GLN A 126 -10.69 -5.26 0.28
N GLY A 127 -11.00 -4.04 0.73
CA GLY A 127 -11.49 -3.78 2.08
C GLY A 127 -10.41 -3.57 3.15
N ILE A 128 -9.16 -3.28 2.76
CA ILE A 128 -8.14 -2.82 3.71
C ILE A 128 -8.56 -1.44 4.23
N SER A 129 -8.52 -1.28 5.55
CA SER A 129 -8.97 -0.07 6.24
C SER A 129 -8.01 0.30 7.36
N GLU A 130 -8.16 1.50 7.91
CA GLU A 130 -7.35 2.02 9.02
C GLU A 130 -7.30 1.05 10.21
N VAL A 131 -8.40 0.36 10.52
CA VAL A 131 -8.46 -0.64 11.61
C VAL A 131 -7.45 -1.77 11.39
N HIS A 132 -7.32 -2.25 10.15
CA HIS A 132 -6.37 -3.30 9.80
C HIS A 132 -4.93 -2.82 9.93
N VAL A 133 -4.67 -1.57 9.53
CA VAL A 133 -3.33 -0.96 9.58
C VAL A 133 -2.91 -0.68 11.03
N ARG A 134 -3.80 -0.13 11.85
CA ARG A 134 -3.53 0.10 13.29
C ARG A 134 -3.20 -1.20 14.01
N LEU A 135 -4.02 -2.24 13.80
CA LEU A 135 -3.79 -3.55 14.40
C LEU A 135 -2.42 -4.13 14.00
N ALA A 136 -2.02 -3.95 12.73
CA ALA A 136 -0.72 -4.41 12.24
C ALA A 136 0.44 -3.66 12.91
N ILE A 137 0.32 -2.34 13.08
CA ILE A 137 1.33 -1.52 13.78
C ILE A 137 1.43 -1.92 15.26
N GLU A 138 0.30 -2.05 15.94
CA GLU A 138 0.24 -2.46 17.36
C GLU A 138 0.89 -3.83 17.57
N ASN A 139 0.63 -4.79 16.69
CA ASN A 139 1.22 -6.13 16.76
C ASN A 139 2.72 -6.17 16.46
N SER A 140 3.26 -5.17 15.74
CA SER A 140 4.69 -5.11 15.41
C SER A 140 5.54 -4.42 16.48
N LEU A 141 4.92 -3.75 17.45
CA LEU A 141 5.61 -3.08 18.56
C LEU A 141 5.67 -3.96 19.83
N LEU A 142 5.05 -5.14 19.79
CA LEU A 142 5.08 -6.18 20.83
C LEU A 142 6.18 -7.20 20.55
#